data_AF-A0A9E5CQY4-F1
#
_entry.id   AF-A0A9E5CQY4-F1
#
_cell.length_a   1.000
_cell.length_b   1.000
_cell.length_c   1.000
_cell.angle_alpha   90.00
_cell.angle_beta   90.00
_cell.angle_gamma   90.00
#
_symmetry.space_group_name_H-M   'P 1'
#
loop_
_entity.id
_entity.type
_entity.pdbx_description
1 polymer ?
#
loop_
_entity_poly.entity_id
_entity_poly.type
_entity_poly.pdbx_seq_one_letter_code
_entity_poly.pdbx_strand_id
1 'polypeptide(L)'
;WTDRRYFDVDHLVDSIGNIPPDMMLRSFEMLRPMDRWGGYIRLLDNLWNEQFVNGFRIMYKWTNEQIPFPGEAYRQFTKDLMWENKLMKGTMTLNGRPVDTKAVKIPVLHAMAEHDHIAPFAATRPLTSIVGSEDTEDIVLKGGHVSLVAGKNAMFRLWPRMADWFSHRSL
;
A
#
# COMPACT_ATOMS: atom_id res chain seq x y z
N TRP A 1 12.09 0.78 7.21
CA TRP A 1 11.85 0.64 8.66
C TRP A 1 12.11 -0.79 9.12
N THR A 2 11.77 -1.82 8.34
CA THR A 2 12.07 -3.23 8.62
C THR A 2 13.46 -3.67 8.15
N ASP A 3 14.53 -2.89 8.36
CA ASP A 3 15.86 -3.34 7.91
C ASP A 3 16.33 -4.55 8.73
N ARG A 4 16.64 -5.67 8.07
CA ARG A 4 17.02 -6.94 8.71
C ARG A 4 18.18 -6.82 9.70
N ARG A 5 19.06 -5.83 9.54
CA ARG A 5 20.21 -5.61 10.43
C ARG A 5 19.81 -5.07 11.81
N TYR A 6 18.66 -4.39 11.88
CA TYR A 6 18.26 -3.63 13.07
C TYR A 6 16.86 -3.98 13.56
N PHE A 7 16.11 -4.78 12.79
CA PHE A 7 14.73 -5.14 13.10
C PHE A 7 14.57 -6.64 13.29
N ASP A 8 14.57 -7.07 14.55
CA ASP A 8 14.26 -8.44 14.94
C ASP A 8 12.73 -8.64 15.00
N VAL A 9 12.16 -9.06 13.87
CA VAL A 9 10.73 -9.34 13.77
C VAL A 9 10.32 -10.55 14.61
N ASP A 10 11.23 -11.48 14.88
CA ASP A 10 10.91 -12.67 15.66
C ASP A 10 10.69 -12.30 17.11
N HIS A 11 11.68 -11.64 17.72
CA HIS A 11 11.59 -11.15 19.08
C HIS A 11 10.39 -10.22 19.28
N LEU A 12 10.09 -9.37 18.29
CA LEU A 12 8.93 -8.49 18.33
C LEU A 12 7.63 -9.28 18.48
N VAL A 13 7.37 -10.21 17.56
CA VAL A 13 6.11 -10.98 17.54
C VAL A 13 6.01 -11.92 18.74
N ASP A 14 7.12 -12.55 19.14
CA ASP A 14 7.17 -13.42 20.32
C ASP A 14 6.87 -12.65 21.62
N SER A 15 7.20 -11.35 21.68
CA SER A 15 6.97 -10.52 22.86
C SER A 15 5.55 -9.96 22.97
N ILE A 16 4.95 -9.53 21.85
CA ILE A 16 3.68 -8.76 21.87
C ILE A 16 2.52 -9.48 21.17
N GLY A 17 2.78 -10.61 20.51
CA GLY A 17 1.79 -11.30 19.68
C GLY A 17 1.40 -10.47 18.47
N ASN A 18 0.26 -9.78 18.53
CA ASN A 18 -0.21 -8.94 17.43
C ASN A 18 0.48 -7.58 17.43
N ILE A 19 0.83 -7.09 16.23
CA ILE A 19 1.48 -5.79 16.09
C ILE A 19 0.47 -4.68 16.41
N PRO A 20 0.74 -3.83 17.40
CA PRO A 20 -0.13 -2.72 17.75
C PRO A 20 -0.30 -1.73 16.59
N PRO A 21 -1.50 -1.16 16.40
CA PRO A 21 -1.75 -0.24 15.29
C PRO A 21 -0.92 1.04 15.37
N ASP A 22 -0.62 1.53 16.57
CA ASP A 22 0.24 2.68 16.78
C ASP A 22 1.68 2.40 16.30
N MET A 23 2.20 1.20 16.52
CA MET A 23 3.52 0.81 16.02
C MET A 23 3.56 0.82 14.48
N MET A 24 2.52 0.30 13.83
CA MET A 24 2.38 0.34 12.37
C MET A 24 2.32 1.77 11.85
N LEU A 25 1.47 2.60 12.46
CA LEU A 25 1.32 4.01 12.11
C LEU A 25 2.65 4.77 12.23
N ARG A 26 3.38 4.59 13.33
CA ARG A 26 4.71 5.19 13.52
C ARG A 26 5.70 4.78 12.43
N SER A 27 5.66 3.53 11.98
CA SER A 27 6.54 3.06 10.91
C SER A 27 6.32 3.80 9.58
N PHE A 28 5.08 4.13 9.23
CA PHE A 28 4.75 4.93 8.06
C PHE A 28 5.12 6.40 8.24
N GLU A 29 4.91 6.97 9.43
CA GLU A 29 5.32 8.35 9.74
C GLU A 29 6.82 8.55 9.60
N MET A 30 7.63 7.56 9.96
CA MET A 30 9.08 7.62 9.81
C MET A 30 9.54 7.75 8.35
N LEU A 31 8.71 7.35 7.37
CA LEU A 31 9.02 7.56 5.96
C LEU A 31 8.95 9.05 5.57
N ARG A 32 8.07 9.81 6.21
CA ARG A 32 7.84 11.24 5.96
C ARG A 32 7.41 11.98 7.24
N PRO A 33 8.34 12.23 8.17
CA PRO A 33 8.01 12.76 9.50
C PRO A 33 7.42 14.17 9.46
N MET A 34 7.71 14.94 8.39
CA MET A 34 7.23 16.31 8.23
C MET A 34 5.81 16.42 7.66
N ASP A 35 5.27 15.36 7.04
CA ASP A 35 3.97 15.43 6.36
C ASP A 35 2.84 15.69 7.37
N ARG A 36 2.92 15.12 8.58
CA ARG A 36 1.93 15.39 9.63
C ARG A 36 1.97 16.84 10.11
N TRP A 37 3.15 17.39 10.34
CA TRP A 37 3.30 18.79 10.76
C TRP A 37 2.79 19.75 9.69
N GLY A 38 3.13 19.48 8.41
CA GLY A 38 2.58 20.23 7.29
C GLY A 38 1.05 20.13 7.22
N GLY A 39 0.48 18.97 7.54
CA GLY A 39 -0.96 18.78 7.68
C GLY A 39 -1.59 19.68 8.75
N TYR A 40 -0.98 19.77 9.94
CA TYR A 40 -1.48 20.63 11.02
C TYR A 40 -1.37 22.12 10.71
N ILE A 41 -0.27 22.57 10.10
CA ILE A 41 -0.12 23.96 9.66
C ILE A 41 -1.23 24.30 8.66
N ARG A 42 -1.45 23.43 7.66
CA ARG A 42 -2.55 23.61 6.69
C ARG A 42 -3.93 23.63 7.36
N LEU A 43 -4.14 22.84 8.41
CA LEU A 43 -5.38 22.90 9.18
C LEU A 43 -5.57 24.26 9.83
N LEU A 44 -4.55 24.79 10.52
CA LEU A 44 -4.61 26.11 11.15
C LEU A 44 -4.94 27.20 10.14
N ASP A 45 -4.29 27.19 8.98
CA ASP A 45 -4.52 28.16 7.89
C ASP A 45 -5.95 28.08 7.29
N ASN A 46 -6.64 26.95 7.48
CA ASN A 46 -7.94 26.66 6.88
C ASN A 46 -9.05 26.40 7.91
N LEU A 47 -8.86 26.78 9.19
CA LEU A 47 -9.87 26.57 10.24
C LEU A 47 -11.22 27.26 9.95
N TRP A 48 -11.19 28.33 9.16
CA TRP A 48 -12.38 29.06 8.73
C TRP A 48 -13.19 28.32 7.63
N ASN A 49 -12.62 27.28 7.01
CA ASN A 49 -13.24 26.54 5.93
C ASN A 49 -13.78 25.20 6.44
N GLU A 50 -15.08 25.15 6.72
CA GLU A 50 -15.74 23.94 7.25
C GLU A 50 -15.54 22.71 6.36
N GLN A 51 -15.56 22.87 5.03
CA GLN A 51 -15.36 21.78 4.10
C GLN A 51 -13.93 21.20 4.21
N PHE A 52 -12.93 22.07 4.33
CA PHE A 52 -11.54 21.66 4.55
C PHE A 52 -11.40 20.94 5.90
N VAL A 53 -11.92 21.52 6.98
CA VAL A 53 -11.85 20.94 8.33
C VAL A 53 -12.51 19.57 8.37
N ASN A 54 -13.68 19.41 7.74
CA ASN A 54 -14.35 18.11 7.66
C ASN A 54 -13.51 17.08 6.90
N GLY A 55 -12.96 17.45 5.73
CA GLY A 55 -12.06 16.58 4.96
C GLY A 55 -10.81 16.18 5.75
N PHE A 56 -10.21 17.12 6.46
CA PHE A 56 -9.08 16.85 7.35
C PHE A 56 -9.45 15.84 8.44
N ARG A 57 -10.60 16.02 9.12
CA ARG A 57 -11.06 15.11 10.18
C ARG A 57 -11.28 13.69 9.66
N ILE A 58 -11.86 13.54 8.47
CA ILE A 58 -12.07 12.24 7.83
C ILE A 58 -10.72 11.55 7.57
N MET A 59 -9.77 12.26 6.94
CA MET A 59 -8.44 11.71 6.65
C MET A 59 -7.64 11.43 7.93
N TYR A 60 -7.75 12.29 8.94
CA TYR A 60 -7.12 12.09 10.23
C TYR A 60 -7.67 10.84 10.91
N LYS A 61 -8.99 10.67 10.95
CA LYS A 61 -9.62 9.46 11.51
C LYS A 61 -9.19 8.21 10.74
N TRP A 62 -9.27 8.21 9.41
CA TRP A 62 -8.87 7.09 8.57
C TRP A 62 -7.41 6.66 8.78
N THR A 63 -6.49 7.61 9.01
CA THR A 63 -5.08 7.31 9.24
C THR A 63 -4.77 6.83 10.66
N ASN A 64 -5.51 7.29 11.68
CA ASN A 64 -5.22 7.00 13.09
C ASN A 64 -6.03 5.82 13.67
N GLU A 65 -7.19 5.47 13.11
CA GLU A 65 -8.03 4.37 13.61
C GLU A 65 -7.70 3.05 12.91
N GLN A 66 -6.47 2.58 13.10
CA GLN A 66 -6.02 1.28 12.60
C GLN A 66 -6.34 0.15 13.60
N ILE A 67 -6.42 -1.08 13.09
CA ILE A 67 -6.57 -2.30 13.91
C ILE A 67 -5.22 -3.03 14.02
N PRO A 68 -5.01 -3.86 15.07
CA PRO A 68 -3.78 -4.63 15.19
C PRO A 68 -3.54 -5.58 14.01
N PHE A 69 -2.28 -5.75 13.60
CA PHE A 69 -1.89 -6.71 12.56
C PHE A 69 -1.60 -8.08 13.21
N PRO A 70 -2.17 -9.20 12.72
CA PRO A 70 -1.86 -10.53 13.25
C PRO A 70 -0.35 -10.87 13.23
N GLY A 71 0.21 -11.21 14.38
CA GLY A 71 1.67 -11.34 14.58
C GLY A 71 2.38 -12.24 13.57
N GLU A 72 1.92 -13.48 13.42
CA GLU A 72 2.55 -14.45 12.50
C GLU A 72 2.42 -14.05 11.04
N ALA A 73 1.33 -13.40 10.65
CA ALA A 73 1.18 -12.86 9.31
C ALA A 73 2.16 -11.71 9.07
N TYR A 74 2.41 -10.85 10.08
CA TYR A 74 3.41 -9.78 9.99
C TYR A 74 4.84 -10.33 9.91
N ARG A 75 5.15 -11.36 10.71
CA ARG A 75 6.43 -12.07 10.68
C ARG A 75 6.69 -12.66 9.30
N GLN A 76 5.71 -13.38 8.76
CA GLN A 76 5.80 -13.98 7.43
C GLN A 76 5.94 -12.91 6.35
N PHE A 77 5.09 -11.87 6.37
CA PHE A 77 5.15 -10.77 5.41
C PHE A 77 6.54 -10.11 5.39
N THR A 78 7.10 -9.81 6.56
CA THR A 78 8.41 -9.17 6.68
C THR A 78 9.52 -10.07 6.13
N LYS A 79 9.54 -11.34 6.53
CA LYS A 79 10.59 -12.26 6.08
C LYS A 79 10.47 -12.61 4.61
N ASP A 80 9.29 -13.05 4.17
CA ASP A 80 9.10 -13.61 2.84
C ASP A 80 9.07 -12.54 1.75
N LEU A 81 8.40 -11.41 2.00
CA LEU A 81 8.20 -10.38 0.98
C LEU A 81 9.24 -9.25 1.10
N MET A 82 9.45 -8.71 2.30
CA MET A 82 10.32 -7.54 2.47
C MET A 82 11.80 -7.90 2.44
N TRP A 83 12.21 -9.00 3.07
CA TRP A 83 13.63 -9.39 3.15
C TRP A 83 14.04 -10.32 2.02
N GLU A 84 13.30 -11.42 1.84
CA GLU A 84 13.70 -12.47 0.91
C GLU A 84 13.13 -12.28 -0.50
N ASN A 85 12.15 -11.40 -0.68
CA ASN A 85 11.49 -11.12 -1.96
C ASN A 85 11.03 -12.42 -2.66
N LYS A 86 10.49 -13.37 -1.89
CA LYS A 86 10.18 -14.74 -2.33
C LYS A 86 9.16 -14.78 -3.46
N LEU A 87 8.21 -13.84 -3.50
CA LEU A 87 7.21 -13.75 -4.56
C LEU A 87 7.88 -13.49 -5.92
N MET A 88 8.75 -12.48 -6.00
CA MET A 88 9.50 -12.17 -7.23
C MET A 88 10.48 -13.27 -7.62
N LYS A 89 11.07 -13.96 -6.63
CA LYS A 89 11.98 -15.09 -6.85
C LYS A 89 11.27 -16.41 -7.20
N GLY A 90 9.93 -16.47 -7.14
CA GLY A 90 9.17 -17.70 -7.36
C GLY A 90 9.42 -18.79 -6.31
N THR A 91 9.80 -18.41 -5.09
CA THR A 91 10.12 -19.33 -3.97
C THR A 91 9.15 -19.22 -2.80
N MET A 92 8.10 -18.42 -2.96
CA MET A 92 7.08 -18.24 -1.91
C MET A 92 6.20 -19.47 -1.81
N THR A 93 5.89 -19.87 -0.58
CA THR A 93 4.89 -20.89 -0.29
C THR A 93 3.83 -20.30 0.62
N LEU A 94 2.57 -20.65 0.38
CA LEU A 94 1.44 -20.24 1.21
C LEU A 94 0.59 -21.47 1.53
N ASN A 95 0.36 -21.72 2.81
CA ASN A 95 -0.37 -22.91 3.28
C ASN A 95 0.17 -24.23 2.67
N GLY A 96 1.49 -24.38 2.63
CA GLY A 96 2.18 -25.56 2.07
C GLY A 96 2.15 -25.66 0.54
N ARG A 97 1.53 -24.71 -0.18
CA ARG A 97 1.46 -24.71 -1.64
C ARG A 97 2.44 -23.70 -2.23
N PRO A 98 3.24 -24.07 -3.25
CA PRO A 98 4.03 -23.11 -4.00
C PRO A 98 3.14 -22.03 -4.62
N VAL A 99 3.57 -20.78 -4.52
CA VAL A 99 2.91 -19.65 -5.19
C VAL A 99 3.50 -19.53 -6.58
N ASP A 100 2.68 -19.75 -7.60
CA ASP A 100 3.04 -19.55 -9.00
C ASP A 100 2.27 -18.36 -9.58
N THR A 101 2.95 -17.23 -9.80
CA THR A 101 2.34 -16.04 -10.40
C THR A 101 1.97 -16.28 -11.87
N LYS A 102 2.61 -17.24 -12.55
CA LYS A 102 2.27 -17.61 -13.92
C LYS A 102 0.95 -18.38 -14.02
N ALA A 103 0.41 -18.86 -12.91
CA ALA A 103 -0.94 -19.42 -12.84
C ALA A 103 -2.05 -18.36 -12.90
N VAL A 104 -1.74 -17.07 -12.69
CA VAL A 104 -2.72 -15.98 -12.87
C VAL A 104 -2.96 -15.77 -14.36
N LYS A 105 -4.08 -16.27 -14.88
CA LYS A 105 -4.48 -16.20 -16.30
C LYS A 105 -5.64 -15.23 -16.58
N ILE A 106 -6.22 -14.66 -15.54
CA ILE A 106 -7.31 -13.69 -15.64
C ILE A 106 -6.78 -12.30 -16.02
N PRO A 107 -7.61 -11.42 -16.61
CA PRO A 107 -7.25 -10.03 -16.86
C PRO A 107 -6.73 -9.31 -15.60
N VAL A 108 -5.64 -8.55 -15.73
CA VAL A 108 -5.00 -7.81 -14.62
C VAL A 108 -4.93 -6.32 -14.94
N LEU A 109 -5.60 -5.50 -14.14
CA LEU A 109 -5.39 -4.05 -14.11
C LEU A 109 -4.46 -3.70 -12.96
N HIS A 110 -3.37 -3.00 -13.25
CA HIS A 110 -2.36 -2.62 -12.27
C HIS A 110 -2.16 -1.10 -12.23
N ALA A 111 -2.60 -0.48 -11.15
CA ALA A 111 -2.52 0.98 -10.96
C ALA A 111 -1.36 1.35 -10.03
N MET A 112 -0.56 2.32 -10.44
CA MET A 112 0.66 2.76 -9.74
C MET A 112 0.77 4.28 -9.67
N ALA A 113 1.48 4.77 -8.66
CA ALA A 113 1.78 6.19 -8.47
C ALA A 113 3.28 6.45 -8.67
N GLU A 114 3.61 7.44 -9.50
CA GLU A 114 4.99 7.78 -9.87
C GLU A 114 5.85 8.25 -8.68
N HIS A 115 5.24 8.90 -7.69
CA HIS A 115 5.90 9.45 -6.50
C HIS A 115 5.43 8.79 -5.20
N ASP A 116 5.04 7.51 -5.27
CA ASP A 116 4.73 6.71 -4.11
C ASP A 116 5.99 6.45 -3.28
N HIS A 117 5.94 6.80 -2.00
CA HIS A 117 7.04 6.62 -1.03
C HIS A 117 6.78 5.46 -0.05
N ILE A 118 5.58 4.88 -0.08
CA ILE A 118 5.19 3.70 0.72
C ILE A 118 5.44 2.44 -0.09
N ALA A 119 4.96 2.41 -1.33
CA ALA A 119 5.18 1.36 -2.31
C ALA A 119 5.87 1.95 -3.54
N PRO A 120 7.22 2.06 -3.55
CA PRO A 120 7.94 2.76 -4.60
C PRO A 120 7.63 2.22 -6.00
N PHE A 121 7.47 3.11 -6.97
CA PHE A 121 7.14 2.75 -8.36
C PHE A 121 8.04 1.65 -8.93
N ALA A 122 9.35 1.70 -8.67
CA ALA A 122 10.31 0.70 -9.12
C ALA A 122 10.05 -0.70 -8.53
N ALA A 123 9.50 -0.78 -7.32
CA ALA A 123 9.17 -2.03 -6.65
C ALA A 123 7.83 -2.60 -7.12
N THR A 124 6.87 -1.77 -7.51
CA THR A 124 5.53 -2.21 -7.95
C THR A 124 5.46 -2.53 -9.44
N ARG A 125 6.17 -1.77 -10.29
CA ARG A 125 6.15 -1.89 -11.76
C ARG A 125 6.30 -3.31 -12.32
N PRO A 126 7.12 -4.22 -11.75
CA PRO A 126 7.33 -5.54 -12.34
C PRO A 126 6.11 -6.47 -12.33
N LEU A 127 5.00 -6.16 -11.61
CA LEU A 127 3.89 -7.10 -11.40
C LEU A 127 3.33 -7.71 -12.69
N THR A 128 3.02 -6.87 -13.69
CA THR A 128 2.46 -7.34 -14.98
C THR A 128 3.44 -8.22 -15.76
N SER A 129 4.75 -8.07 -15.55
CA SER A 129 5.77 -8.92 -16.20
C SER A 129 5.88 -10.34 -15.60
N ILE A 130 5.46 -10.52 -14.34
CA ILE A 130 5.62 -11.80 -13.63
C ILE A 130 4.34 -12.65 -13.60
N VAL A 131 3.18 -12.06 -13.86
CA VAL A 131 1.93 -12.82 -13.98
C VAL A 131 1.90 -13.60 -15.30
N GLY A 132 0.97 -14.56 -15.40
CA GLY A 132 0.78 -15.39 -16.59
C GLY A 132 -0.34 -14.93 -17.51
N SER A 133 -0.96 -13.79 -17.23
CA SER A 133 -2.08 -13.24 -17.98
C SER A 133 -1.59 -12.68 -19.31
N GLU A 134 -2.38 -12.90 -20.36
CA GLU A 134 -2.17 -12.27 -21.68
C GLU A 134 -2.90 -10.94 -21.79
N ASP A 135 -3.83 -10.66 -20.88
CA ASP A 135 -4.57 -9.41 -20.78
C ASP A 135 -4.11 -8.66 -19.52
N THR A 136 -3.21 -7.69 -19.71
CA THR A 136 -2.68 -6.85 -18.63
C THR A 136 -2.68 -5.39 -19.05
N GLU A 137 -3.08 -4.50 -18.15
CA GLU A 137 -3.00 -3.05 -18.36
C GLU A 137 -2.36 -2.37 -17.15
N ASP A 138 -1.35 -1.54 -17.40
CA ASP A 138 -0.71 -0.69 -16.39
C ASP A 138 -1.24 0.75 -16.48
N ILE A 139 -1.75 1.29 -15.38
CA ILE A 139 -2.10 2.70 -15.23
C ILE A 139 -1.10 3.37 -14.31
N VAL A 140 -0.32 4.32 -14.84
CA VAL A 140 0.61 5.12 -14.05
C VAL A 140 0.07 6.53 -13.88
N LEU A 141 -0.09 6.97 -12.63
CA LEU A 141 -0.56 8.31 -12.30
C LEU A 141 0.55 9.13 -11.64
N LYS A 142 0.65 10.41 -12.05
CA LYS A 142 1.50 11.38 -11.37
C LYS A 142 0.89 11.73 -10.02
N GLY A 143 1.53 11.32 -8.94
CA GLY A 143 1.04 11.51 -7.58
C GLY A 143 1.72 10.59 -6.58
N GLY A 144 1.30 10.63 -5.32
CA GLY A 144 1.76 9.73 -4.25
C GLY A 144 0.73 8.66 -3.90
N HIS A 145 1.08 7.80 -2.94
CA HIS A 145 0.30 6.63 -2.50
C HIS A 145 -1.22 6.86 -2.41
N VAL A 146 -1.62 7.78 -1.52
CA VAL A 146 -3.04 8.04 -1.24
C VAL A 146 -3.78 8.63 -2.44
N SER A 147 -3.07 9.30 -3.36
CA SER A 147 -3.71 9.95 -4.51
C SER A 147 -4.29 8.95 -5.53
N LEU A 148 -3.88 7.68 -5.46
CA LEU A 148 -4.49 6.61 -6.25
C LEU A 148 -5.91 6.32 -5.79
N VAL A 149 -6.16 6.34 -4.48
CA VAL A 149 -7.44 5.91 -3.90
C VAL A 149 -8.34 7.06 -3.48
N ALA A 150 -7.80 8.25 -3.24
CA ALA A 150 -8.57 9.41 -2.79
C ALA A 150 -8.13 10.72 -3.46
N GLY A 151 -9.05 11.70 -3.49
CA GLY A 151 -8.81 13.03 -4.03
C GLY A 151 -8.96 13.10 -5.56
N LYS A 152 -8.51 14.22 -6.14
CA LYS A 152 -8.73 14.55 -7.56
C LYS A 152 -8.12 13.52 -8.52
N ASN A 153 -6.96 12.96 -8.20
CA ASN A 153 -6.32 11.94 -9.04
C ASN A 153 -7.18 10.67 -9.11
N ALA A 154 -7.66 10.16 -7.97
CA ALA A 154 -8.57 9.03 -7.94
C ALA A 154 -9.85 9.30 -8.74
N MET A 155 -10.55 10.40 -8.42
CA MET A 155 -11.87 10.73 -9.00
C MET A 155 -11.82 11.00 -10.51
N PHE A 156 -10.82 11.75 -10.98
CA PHE A 156 -10.80 12.23 -12.36
C PHE A 156 -9.83 11.48 -13.27
N ARG A 157 -8.95 10.62 -12.73
CA ARG A 157 -7.95 9.88 -13.51
C ARG A 157 -8.06 8.38 -13.33
N LEU A 158 -8.04 7.86 -12.09
CA LEU A 158 -8.04 6.41 -11.88
C LEU A 158 -9.43 5.79 -12.09
N TRP A 159 -10.43 6.24 -11.34
CA TRP A 159 -11.74 5.60 -11.30
C TRP A 159 -12.44 5.55 -12.66
N PRO A 160 -12.41 6.61 -13.51
CA PRO A 160 -13.00 6.53 -14.84
C PRO A 160 -12.32 5.48 -15.73
N ARG A 161 -10.99 5.38 -15.69
CA ARG A 161 -10.25 4.35 -16.46
C ARG A 161 -10.52 2.94 -15.94
N MET A 162 -10.59 2.79 -14.63
CA MET A 162 -10.94 1.51 -14.01
C MET A 162 -12.37 1.07 -14.38
N ALA A 163 -13.33 2.00 -14.36
CA ALA A 163 -14.71 1.72 -14.77
C ALA A 163 -14.80 1.34 -16.26
N ASP A 164 -14.09 2.07 -17.13
CA ASP A 164 -13.98 1.75 -18.56
C ASP A 164 -13.35 0.36 -18.78
N TRP A 165 -12.26 0.06 -18.08
CA TRP A 165 -11.60 -1.26 -18.12
C TRP A 165 -12.53 -2.40 -17.72
N PHE A 166 -13.32 -2.21 -16.65
CA PHE A 166 -14.32 -3.18 -16.21
C PHE A 166 -15.47 -3.33 -17.21
N SER A 167 -15.90 -2.25 -17.87
CA SER A 167 -17.03 -2.28 -18.80
C SER A 167 -16.82 -3.24 -19.97
N HIS A 168 -15.56 -3.39 -20.42
CA HIS A 168 -15.18 -4.32 -21.48
C HIS A 168 -15.08 -5.79 -21.02
N ARG A 169 -15.15 -6.06 -19.71
CA ARG A 169 -14.84 -7.38 -19.10
C ARG A 169 -15.92 -7.91 -18.15
N SER A 170 -16.99 -7.17 -17.95
CA SER A 170 -18.06 -7.49 -16.97
C SER A 170 -19.41 -7.77 -17.65
N LEU A 171 -19.39 -8.13 -18.93
CA LEU A 171 -20.57 -8.55 -19.71
C LEU A 171 -20.78 -10.07 -19.64
#